data_AF-A0A7C2FQU0-F1
#
_entry.id   AF-A0A7C2FQU0-F1
#
_cell.length_a   1.000
_cell.length_b   1.000
_cell.length_c   1.000
_cell.angle_alpha   90.00
_cell.angle_beta   90.00
_cell.angle_gamma   90.00
#
_symmetry.space_group_name_H-M   'P 1'
#
loop_
_entity.id
_entity.type
_entity.pdbx_description
1 polymer ?
#
loop_
_entity_poly.entity_id
_entity_poly.type
_entity_poly.pdbx_seq_one_letter_code
_entity_poly.pdbx_strand_id
1 'polypeptide(L)'
;MSSLKALSKSDIDKILKEKLEKHVSPQVYNEVRERLTELANKTELYENEIEAIVSEVIRRYRSSMIEPGEAVGTVAAQSLGEPSTQMTLRVFHYAGLREYNVTLGLPRLIEIVDARKKPETPITEIYLDDEHKYDEEKAKEIARTIETTLLENIAKGISIELTDVTIELDQEMLSDKGITVETVVETLKSLGIGEVEWSEDNPLVIRIRFEEEIDYVKTEKIRQKILSTKLKGVRGIKKVIIQKRGNEYVLIAEGSNLEELMKIPGIDHKRLYTNNVFEIERVLGIEAARAAIIKEIKNVLDDQGLDVDIRHIILLADIMTWTGHIRQVGRMGVAGEKQSVLARATFEMTVQKLLEAAAMGESDRLYGITENIIMGQVIPVGTGMVQIYMFPTLIKPETSEKKEGSEQ
;
A
#
# COMPACT_ATOMS: atom_id res chain seq x y z
N MET A 1 -27.77 50.97 -22.38
CA MET A 1 -26.46 50.86 -21.70
C MET A 1 -26.73 50.46 -20.26
N SER A 2 -26.76 49.15 -20.01
CA SER A 2 -26.83 48.62 -18.64
C SER A 2 -25.46 48.83 -18.00
N SER A 3 -25.44 49.50 -16.85
CA SER A 3 -24.24 49.80 -16.08
C SER A 3 -23.51 48.50 -15.70
N LEU A 4 -22.41 48.20 -16.38
CA LEU A 4 -21.47 47.15 -16.01
C LEU A 4 -20.84 47.54 -14.67
N LYS A 5 -21.33 46.93 -13.59
CA LYS A 5 -20.86 47.18 -12.23
C LYS A 5 -19.76 46.15 -11.94
N ALA A 6 -18.55 46.62 -11.64
CA ALA A 6 -17.48 45.76 -11.15
C ALA A 6 -17.95 45.11 -9.83
N LEU A 7 -17.91 43.78 -9.74
CA LEU A 7 -18.40 43.06 -8.57
C LEU A 7 -17.43 43.15 -7.40
N SER A 8 -18.00 43.29 -6.20
CA SER A 8 -17.22 43.12 -4.99
C SER A 8 -16.91 41.63 -4.76
N LYS A 9 -15.82 41.33 -4.03
CA LYS A 9 -15.48 39.94 -3.66
C LYS A 9 -16.64 39.19 -3.01
N SER A 10 -17.52 39.90 -2.28
CA SER A 10 -18.69 39.31 -1.63
C SER A 10 -19.78 38.87 -2.60
N ASP A 11 -19.88 39.53 -3.76
CA ASP A 11 -20.87 39.19 -4.78
C ASP A 11 -20.40 38.00 -5.62
N ILE A 12 -19.09 37.89 -5.87
CA ILE A 12 -18.47 36.73 -6.52
C ILE A 12 -18.69 35.46 -5.68
N ASP A 13 -18.44 35.53 -4.37
CA ASP A 13 -18.65 34.40 -3.47
C ASP A 13 -20.12 33.96 -3.41
N LYS A 14 -21.08 34.89 -3.50
CA LYS A 14 -22.51 34.56 -3.59
C LYS A 14 -22.85 33.82 -4.89
N ILE A 15 -22.37 34.31 -6.03
CA ILE A 15 -22.63 33.71 -7.34
C ILE A 15 -22.04 32.29 -7.39
N LEU A 16 -20.82 32.10 -6.89
CA LEU A 16 -20.19 30.78 -6.83
C LEU A 16 -20.97 29.83 -5.92
N LYS A 17 -21.39 30.30 -4.74
CA LYS A 17 -22.15 29.47 -3.80
C LYS A 17 -23.50 29.04 -4.36
N GLU A 18 -24.22 29.94 -5.02
CA GLU A 18 -25.54 29.60 -5.59
C GLU A 18 -25.44 28.71 -6.84
N LYS A 19 -24.50 29.00 -7.75
CA LYS A 19 -24.48 28.39 -9.08
C LYS A 19 -23.47 27.26 -9.25
N LEU A 20 -22.36 27.26 -8.51
CA LEU A 20 -21.28 26.29 -8.70
C LEU A 20 -21.28 25.17 -7.65
N GLU A 21 -21.55 25.49 -6.38
CA GLU A 21 -21.41 24.55 -5.24
C GLU A 21 -22.18 23.23 -5.42
N LYS A 22 -23.36 23.25 -6.06
CA LYS A 22 -24.19 22.05 -6.27
C LYS A 22 -23.78 21.18 -7.47
N HIS A 23 -22.90 21.67 -8.33
CA HIS A 23 -22.62 21.03 -9.62
C HIS A 23 -21.22 20.44 -9.75
N VAL A 24 -20.30 20.80 -8.86
CA VAL A 24 -18.90 20.36 -8.90
C VAL A 24 -18.46 19.81 -7.54
N SER A 25 -17.33 19.12 -7.52
CA SER A 25 -16.73 18.66 -6.26
C SER A 25 -16.25 19.85 -5.41
N PRO A 26 -16.17 19.70 -4.07
CA PRO A 26 -15.67 20.74 -3.18
C PRO A 26 -14.24 21.21 -3.53
N GLN A 27 -13.40 20.32 -4.06
CA GLN A 27 -12.04 20.64 -4.50
C GLN A 27 -12.04 21.59 -5.69
N VAL A 28 -12.82 21.28 -6.73
CA VAL A 28 -12.95 22.13 -7.92
C VAL A 28 -13.58 23.46 -7.56
N TYR A 29 -14.58 23.46 -6.66
CA TYR A 29 -15.17 24.70 -6.15
C TYR A 29 -14.12 25.60 -5.48
N ASN A 30 -13.31 25.04 -4.57
CA ASN A 30 -12.28 25.80 -3.86
C ASN A 30 -11.20 26.33 -4.81
N GLU A 31 -10.72 25.50 -5.75
CA GLU A 31 -9.70 25.93 -6.72
C GLU A 31 -10.20 27.05 -7.63
N VAL A 32 -11.44 26.93 -8.12
CA VAL A 32 -12.06 27.98 -8.96
C VAL A 32 -12.24 29.26 -8.16
N ARG A 33 -12.68 29.16 -6.90
CA ARG A 33 -12.84 30.31 -5.99
C ARG A 33 -11.51 31.02 -5.74
N GLU A 34 -10.43 30.28 -5.46
CA GLU A 34 -9.10 30.85 -5.25
C GLU A 34 -8.59 31.56 -6.51
N ARG A 35 -8.65 30.91 -7.68
CA ARG A 35 -8.19 31.52 -8.94
C ARG A 35 -9.03 32.75 -9.34
N LEU A 36 -10.34 32.72 -9.14
CA LEU A 36 -11.19 33.88 -9.39
C LEU A 36 -10.89 35.03 -8.42
N THR A 37 -10.56 34.73 -7.17
CA THR A 37 -10.15 35.74 -6.19
C THR A 37 -8.81 36.38 -6.57
N GLU A 38 -7.85 35.60 -7.08
CA GLU A 38 -6.60 36.13 -7.60
C GLU A 38 -6.80 37.01 -8.84
N LEU A 39 -7.68 36.60 -9.76
CA LEU A 39 -8.02 37.38 -10.95
C LEU A 39 -8.76 38.68 -10.60
N ALA A 40 -9.67 38.65 -9.63
CA ALA A 40 -10.37 39.83 -9.13
C ALA A 40 -9.42 40.87 -8.51
N ASN A 41 -8.24 40.46 -8.02
CA ASN A 41 -7.23 41.39 -7.52
C ASN A 41 -6.40 42.06 -8.63
N LYS A 42 -6.32 41.43 -9.82
CA LYS A 42 -5.48 41.89 -10.94
C LYS A 42 -6.28 42.66 -11.99
N THR A 43 -7.56 42.36 -12.13
CA THR A 43 -8.44 42.89 -13.19
C THR A 43 -9.86 43.08 -12.66
N GLU A 44 -10.57 44.07 -13.19
CA GLU A 44 -12.00 44.25 -12.93
C GLU A 44 -12.78 43.13 -13.64
N LEU A 45 -13.56 42.36 -12.88
CA LEU A 45 -14.40 41.28 -13.39
C LEU A 45 -15.86 41.72 -13.44
N TYR A 46 -16.51 41.40 -14.55
CA TYR A 46 -17.94 41.68 -14.76
C TYR A 46 -18.80 40.43 -14.51
N GLU A 47 -20.07 40.63 -14.16
CA GLU A 47 -21.00 39.54 -13.81
C GLU A 47 -21.11 38.51 -14.92
N ASN A 48 -21.25 38.99 -16.15
CA ASN A 48 -21.40 38.18 -17.36
C ASN A 48 -20.19 37.26 -17.58
N GLU A 49 -18.98 37.72 -17.25
CA GLU A 49 -17.75 36.96 -17.42
C GLU A 49 -17.66 35.85 -16.37
N ILE A 50 -18.03 36.14 -15.13
CA ILE A 50 -18.07 35.14 -14.05
C ILE A 50 -19.13 34.09 -14.36
N GLU A 51 -20.31 34.49 -14.83
CA GLU A 51 -21.35 33.55 -15.26
C GLU A 51 -20.88 32.67 -16.42
N ALA A 52 -20.20 33.25 -17.41
CA ALA A 52 -19.64 32.49 -18.52
C ALA A 52 -18.60 31.46 -18.02
N ILE A 53 -17.69 31.87 -17.13
CA ILE A 53 -16.69 30.98 -16.54
C ILE A 53 -17.36 29.84 -15.77
N VAL A 54 -18.33 30.15 -14.90
CA VAL A 54 -19.08 29.15 -14.13
C VAL A 54 -19.79 28.16 -15.07
N SER A 55 -20.45 28.66 -16.12
CA SER A 55 -21.13 27.81 -17.09
C SER A 55 -20.16 26.87 -17.83
N GLU A 56 -18.99 27.37 -18.21
CA GLU A 56 -17.96 26.60 -18.90
C GLU A 56 -17.32 25.57 -17.97
N VAL A 57 -17.09 25.90 -16.70
CA VAL A 57 -16.60 24.95 -15.67
C VAL A 57 -17.59 23.81 -15.49
N ILE A 58 -18.89 24.12 -15.34
CA ILE A 58 -19.93 23.10 -15.19
C ILE A 58 -20.01 22.23 -16.44
N ARG A 59 -19.94 22.83 -17.64
CA ARG A 59 -19.96 22.12 -18.91
C ARG A 59 -18.80 21.14 -19.01
N ARG A 60 -17.58 21.61 -18.73
CA ARG A 60 -16.36 20.78 -18.75
C ARG A 60 -16.43 19.66 -17.72
N TYR A 61 -16.80 19.98 -16.48
CA TYR A 61 -16.93 18.98 -15.43
C TYR A 61 -17.91 17.86 -15.81
N ARG A 62 -19.08 18.21 -16.35
CA ARG A 62 -20.06 17.22 -16.81
C ARG A 62 -19.56 16.40 -17.99
N SER A 63 -18.85 17.02 -18.94
CA SER A 63 -18.27 16.30 -20.08
C SER A 63 -17.09 15.39 -19.70
N SER A 64 -16.48 15.59 -18.54
CA SER A 64 -15.39 14.77 -18.01
C SER A 64 -15.87 13.62 -17.12
N MET A 65 -17.18 13.50 -16.87
CA MET A 65 -17.72 12.36 -16.14
C MET A 65 -17.65 11.10 -17.01
N ILE A 66 -17.41 9.96 -16.37
CA ILE A 66 -17.40 8.67 -17.07
C ILE A 66 -18.80 8.32 -17.59
N GLU A 67 -18.87 7.75 -18.78
CA GLU A 67 -20.13 7.28 -19.36
C GLU A 67 -20.59 6.00 -18.65
N PRO A 68 -21.87 5.93 -18.20
CA PRO A 68 -22.40 4.72 -17.59
C PRO A 68 -22.34 3.53 -18.55
N GLY A 69 -21.91 2.38 -18.04
CA GLY A 69 -21.76 1.14 -18.82
C GLY A 69 -20.33 0.85 -19.27
N GLU A 70 -19.40 1.79 -19.04
CA GLU A 70 -17.98 1.58 -19.31
C GLU A 70 -17.40 0.39 -18.52
N ALA A 71 -16.58 -0.44 -19.17
CA ALA A 71 -16.02 -1.65 -18.58
C ALA A 71 -14.76 -1.33 -17.75
N VAL A 72 -14.91 -0.49 -16.72
CA VAL A 72 -13.81 0.06 -15.91
C VAL A 72 -12.88 -0.99 -15.32
N GLY A 73 -13.40 -2.17 -14.96
CA GLY A 73 -12.60 -3.26 -14.44
C GLY A 73 -11.61 -3.81 -15.48
N THR A 74 -12.04 -3.96 -16.74
CA THR A 74 -11.19 -4.42 -17.84
C THR A 74 -10.13 -3.38 -18.17
N VAL A 75 -10.54 -2.10 -18.30
CA VAL A 75 -9.62 -1.00 -18.59
C VAL A 75 -8.58 -0.86 -17.48
N ALA A 76 -9.00 -0.86 -16.21
CA ALA A 76 -8.07 -0.78 -15.08
C ALA A 76 -7.08 -1.95 -15.05
N ALA A 77 -7.55 -3.18 -15.30
CA ALA A 77 -6.68 -4.35 -15.36
C ALA A 77 -5.65 -4.23 -16.51
N GLN A 78 -6.05 -3.72 -17.66
CA GLN A 78 -5.15 -3.47 -18.79
C GLN A 78 -4.15 -2.35 -18.46
N SER A 79 -4.61 -1.22 -17.93
CA SER A 79 -3.75 -0.08 -17.60
C SER A 79 -2.74 -0.38 -16.49
N LEU A 80 -3.08 -1.26 -15.55
CA LEU A 80 -2.13 -1.74 -14.53
C LEU A 80 -1.20 -2.84 -15.06
N GLY A 81 -1.69 -3.65 -16.00
CA GLY A 81 -0.93 -4.76 -16.60
C GLY A 81 0.01 -4.34 -17.72
N GLU A 82 -0.32 -3.33 -18.53
CA GLU A 82 0.50 -2.86 -19.65
C GLU A 82 1.92 -2.45 -19.21
N PRO A 83 2.09 -1.63 -18.14
CA PRO A 83 3.41 -1.25 -17.67
C PRO A 83 4.26 -2.45 -17.23
N SER A 84 3.65 -3.55 -16.78
CA SER A 84 4.41 -4.74 -16.34
C SER A 84 5.32 -5.34 -17.41
N THR A 85 4.94 -5.21 -18.69
CA THR A 85 5.74 -5.66 -19.84
C THR A 85 6.89 -4.71 -20.18
N GLN A 86 6.76 -3.45 -19.77
CA GLN A 86 7.74 -2.39 -19.99
C GLN A 86 8.70 -2.25 -18.80
N MET A 87 8.33 -2.80 -17.64
CA MET A 87 9.18 -2.92 -16.45
C MET A 87 10.36 -3.84 -16.75
N THR A 88 11.38 -3.29 -17.38
CA THR A 88 12.69 -3.91 -17.50
C THR A 88 13.44 -3.73 -16.19
N LEU A 89 14.41 -4.60 -15.87
CA LEU A 89 15.28 -4.51 -14.67
C LEU A 89 16.05 -3.17 -14.63
N ARG A 90 15.40 -2.08 -14.23
CA ARG A 90 16.07 -0.89 -13.74
C ARG A 90 16.30 -1.08 -12.26
N VAL A 91 17.37 -1.80 -11.95
CA VAL A 91 17.95 -1.80 -10.61
C VAL A 91 18.60 -0.43 -10.45
N PHE A 92 17.79 0.58 -10.11
CA PHE A 92 18.34 1.89 -9.83
C PHE A 92 19.16 1.78 -8.54
N HIS A 93 20.46 2.03 -8.68
CA HIS A 93 21.28 2.49 -7.58
C HIS A 93 20.66 3.77 -7.04
N TYR A 94 19.88 3.68 -5.96
CA TYR A 94 19.51 4.85 -5.19
C TYR A 94 20.80 5.49 -4.66
N ALA A 95 21.16 6.65 -5.18
CA ALA A 95 22.26 7.45 -4.66
C ALA A 95 21.90 7.95 -3.26
N GLY A 96 22.17 7.14 -2.23
CA GLY A 96 21.96 7.47 -0.82
C GLY A 96 21.44 6.34 0.06
N LEU A 97 20.87 5.27 -0.52
CA LEU A 97 20.38 4.09 0.20
C LEU A 97 21.18 2.85 -0.25
N ARG A 98 22.48 2.85 0.03
CA ARG A 98 23.42 1.81 -0.41
C ARG A 98 23.23 0.44 0.28
N GLU A 99 22.29 0.30 1.21
CA GLU A 99 22.25 -0.86 2.12
C GLU A 99 20.97 -1.71 2.11
N TYR A 100 19.88 -1.30 1.45
CA TYR A 100 18.67 -2.11 1.39
C TYR A 100 18.46 -2.73 0.02
N ASN A 101 18.52 -4.05 -0.04
CA ASN A 101 18.00 -4.84 -1.15
C ASN A 101 16.48 -4.86 -1.05
N VAL A 102 15.81 -3.74 -1.37
CA VAL A 102 14.35 -3.72 -1.47
C VAL A 102 13.95 -4.48 -2.74
N THR A 103 12.93 -5.33 -2.67
CA THR A 103 12.28 -5.84 -3.87
C THR A 103 11.67 -4.64 -4.58
N LEU A 104 12.28 -4.21 -5.68
CA LEU A 104 11.85 -3.05 -6.46
C LEU A 104 11.20 -3.49 -7.76
N GLY A 105 10.26 -2.67 -8.24
CA GLY A 105 9.63 -2.84 -9.55
C GLY A 105 8.58 -3.96 -9.57
N LEU A 106 8.60 -4.77 -10.63
CA LEU A 106 7.53 -5.75 -10.91
C LEU A 106 7.36 -6.82 -9.82
N PRO A 107 8.42 -7.42 -9.23
CA PRO A 107 8.25 -8.39 -8.16
C PRO A 107 7.43 -7.83 -6.99
N ARG A 108 7.66 -6.57 -6.62
CA ARG A 108 6.91 -5.91 -5.55
C ARG A 108 5.45 -5.70 -5.91
N LEU A 109 5.17 -5.28 -7.14
CA LEU A 109 3.80 -5.15 -7.65
C LEU A 109 3.06 -6.50 -7.56
N ILE A 110 3.72 -7.59 -7.96
CA ILE A 110 3.17 -8.95 -7.84
C ILE A 110 2.91 -9.32 -6.38
N GLU A 111 3.85 -9.05 -5.46
CA GLU A 111 3.64 -9.33 -4.02
C GLU A 111 2.38 -8.65 -3.46
N ILE A 112 2.15 -7.39 -3.84
CA ILE A 112 1.01 -6.61 -3.38
C ILE A 112 -0.28 -7.17 -3.96
N VAL A 113 -0.34 -7.37 -5.28
CA VAL A 113 -1.52 -7.91 -6.00
C VAL A 113 -1.87 -9.33 -5.55
N ASP A 114 -0.84 -10.14 -5.26
CA ASP A 114 -1.02 -11.49 -4.72
C ASP A 114 -1.37 -11.52 -3.24
N ALA A 115 -1.39 -10.37 -2.56
CA ALA A 115 -1.60 -10.26 -1.14
C ALA A 115 -0.73 -11.28 -0.38
N ARG A 116 0.60 -11.24 -0.58
CA ARG A 116 1.52 -12.10 0.17
C ARG A 116 1.53 -11.71 1.65
N LYS A 117 1.28 -12.68 2.53
CA LYS A 117 1.27 -12.49 4.00
C LYS A 117 2.58 -11.97 4.57
N LYS A 118 3.71 -12.33 3.95
CA LYS A 118 5.03 -11.86 4.32
C LYS A 118 5.72 -11.38 3.04
N PRO A 119 6.01 -10.08 2.91
CA PRO A 119 6.81 -9.60 1.79
C PRO A 119 8.24 -10.12 1.91
N GLU A 120 8.97 -10.24 0.81
CA GLU A 120 10.36 -10.72 0.82
C GLU A 120 11.28 -9.75 1.59
N THR A 121 11.04 -8.45 1.44
CA THR A 121 11.86 -7.40 2.05
C THR A 121 10.97 -6.39 2.81
N PRO A 122 10.51 -6.74 4.03
CA PRO A 122 9.73 -5.83 4.84
C PRO A 122 10.57 -4.63 5.29
N ILE A 123 10.02 -3.43 5.16
CA ILE A 123 10.67 -2.17 5.56
C ILE A 123 9.65 -1.35 6.33
N THR A 124 10.12 -0.71 7.39
CA THR A 124 9.32 0.20 8.21
C THR A 124 10.00 1.55 8.30
N GLU A 125 9.29 2.60 7.94
CA GLU A 125 9.69 3.99 8.14
C GLU A 125 9.14 4.47 9.47
N ILE A 126 10.04 4.83 10.39
CA ILE A 126 9.74 5.21 11.76
C ILE A 126 10.10 6.68 11.91
N TYR A 127 9.08 7.49 12.11
CA TYR A 127 9.24 8.91 12.44
C TYR A 127 9.32 9.07 13.96
N LEU A 128 10.17 10.00 14.39
CA LEU A 128 10.30 10.37 15.79
C LEU A 128 9.31 11.49 16.13
N ASP A 129 8.94 11.57 17.41
CA ASP A 129 8.13 12.67 17.93
C ASP A 129 8.86 14.02 17.85
N ASP A 130 8.15 15.11 18.13
CA ASP A 130 8.71 16.47 17.99
C ASP A 130 9.86 16.77 18.98
N GLU A 131 10.01 15.97 20.06
CA GLU A 131 11.08 16.13 21.06
C GLU A 131 12.39 15.43 20.68
N HIS A 132 12.30 14.31 19.96
CA HIS A 132 13.44 13.47 19.57
C HIS A 132 13.85 13.69 18.10
N LYS A 133 13.06 14.44 17.32
CA LYS A 133 13.23 14.63 15.87
C LYS A 133 14.52 15.29 15.41
N TYR A 134 15.06 16.19 16.23
CA TYR A 134 16.21 17.04 15.88
C TYR A 134 17.50 16.59 16.57
N ASP A 135 17.42 15.58 17.44
CA ASP A 135 18.51 15.13 18.28
C ASP A 135 19.01 13.76 17.81
N GLU A 136 20.27 13.73 17.37
CA GLU A 136 20.89 12.53 16.84
C GLU A 136 21.19 11.48 17.92
N GLU A 137 21.52 11.90 19.14
CA GLU A 137 21.85 10.98 20.23
C GLU A 137 20.60 10.22 20.67
N LYS A 138 19.49 10.95 20.84
CA LYS A 138 18.18 10.37 21.12
C LYS A 138 17.69 9.43 20.02
N ALA A 139 17.87 9.81 18.75
CA ALA A 139 17.54 8.94 17.62
C ALA A 139 18.35 7.63 17.65
N LYS A 140 19.64 7.70 18.02
CA LYS A 140 20.51 6.51 18.20
C LYS A 140 20.04 5.62 19.36
N GLU A 141 19.61 6.19 20.48
CA GLU A 141 19.06 5.42 21.61
C GLU A 141 17.79 4.66 21.23
N ILE A 142 16.87 5.32 20.52
CA ILE A 142 15.64 4.69 20.03
C ILE A 142 15.99 3.61 18.99
N ALA A 143 16.92 3.87 18.07
CA ALA A 143 17.37 2.88 17.10
C ALA A 143 17.95 1.61 17.77
N ARG A 144 18.80 1.77 18.79
CA ARG A 144 19.36 0.66 19.59
C ARG A 144 18.31 -0.15 20.33
N THR A 145 17.20 0.50 20.72
CA THR A 145 16.09 -0.17 21.40
C THR A 145 15.25 -0.99 20.44
N ILE A 146 15.14 -0.54 19.18
CA ILE A 146 14.36 -1.22 18.14
C ILE A 146 15.15 -2.37 17.50
N GLU A 147 16.44 -2.16 17.23
CA GLU A 147 17.29 -3.13 16.53
C GLU A 147 17.39 -4.46 17.29
N THR A 148 17.02 -5.58 16.65
CA THR A 148 17.23 -6.90 17.25
C THR A 148 18.71 -7.19 17.31
N THR A 149 19.18 -7.39 18.53
CA THR A 149 20.52 -7.91 18.75
C THR A 149 20.46 -9.39 19.09
N LEU A 150 20.94 -10.19 18.13
CA LEU A 150 21.21 -11.60 18.30
C LEU A 150 22.63 -11.78 18.84
N LEU A 151 22.86 -12.89 19.55
CA LEU A 151 24.18 -13.23 20.07
C LEU A 151 25.22 -13.37 18.93
N GLU A 152 24.79 -13.84 17.76
CA GLU A 152 25.64 -13.93 16.56
C GLU A 152 26.21 -12.57 16.11
N ASN A 153 25.51 -11.47 16.39
CA ASN A 153 25.95 -10.13 15.99
C ASN A 153 26.95 -9.51 16.98
N ILE A 154 27.11 -10.09 18.17
CA ILE A 154 28.04 -9.61 19.20
C ILE A 154 29.23 -10.56 19.35
N ALA A 155 29.07 -11.85 19.06
CA ALA A 155 30.13 -12.83 19.23
C ALA A 155 31.20 -12.71 18.13
N LYS A 156 32.45 -12.49 18.56
CA LYS A 156 33.64 -12.53 17.69
C LYS A 156 34.01 -13.97 17.32
N GLY A 157 33.78 -14.90 18.23
CA GLY A 157 34.00 -16.32 18.05
C GLY A 157 33.25 -17.13 19.09
N ILE A 158 32.78 -18.32 18.69
CA ILE A 158 32.21 -19.30 19.61
C ILE A 158 33.01 -20.58 19.44
N SER A 159 33.73 -20.94 20.48
CA SER A 159 34.46 -22.21 20.58
C SER A 159 33.63 -23.17 21.41
N ILE A 160 33.34 -24.34 20.84
CA ILE A 160 32.55 -25.35 21.52
C ILE A 160 33.37 -26.63 21.65
N GLU A 161 33.57 -27.03 22.90
CA GLU A 161 34.16 -28.30 23.27
C GLU A 161 33.05 -29.22 23.84
N LEU A 162 33.37 -30.49 24.06
CA LEU A 162 32.39 -31.49 24.54
C LEU A 162 31.89 -31.18 25.97
N THR A 163 32.67 -30.40 26.72
CA THR A 163 32.47 -30.07 28.13
C THR A 163 32.02 -28.63 28.36
N ASP A 164 32.40 -27.70 27.49
CA ASP A 164 32.17 -26.28 27.67
C ASP A 164 32.02 -25.50 26.35
N VAL A 165 31.23 -24.43 26.42
CA VAL A 165 31.09 -23.44 25.35
C VAL A 165 31.76 -22.17 25.81
N THR A 166 32.74 -21.69 25.04
CA THR A 166 33.38 -20.39 25.24
C THR A 166 32.88 -19.41 24.18
N ILE A 167 32.32 -18.29 24.62
CA ILE A 167 31.81 -17.21 23.78
C ILE A 167 32.71 -15.99 23.98
N GLU A 168 33.37 -15.56 22.92
CA GLU A 168 34.13 -14.32 22.89
C GLU A 168 33.26 -13.20 22.33
N LEU A 169 33.00 -12.17 23.15
CA LEU A 169 32.22 -11.00 22.77
C LEU A 169 33.12 -9.92 22.18
N ASP A 170 32.59 -9.19 21.21
CA ASP A 170 33.24 -8.03 20.61
C ASP A 170 32.89 -6.75 21.38
N GLN A 171 33.92 -6.04 21.88
CA GLN A 171 33.76 -4.81 22.65
C GLN A 171 33.20 -3.66 21.80
N GLU A 172 33.58 -3.58 20.52
CA GLU A 172 33.06 -2.55 19.62
C GLU A 172 31.55 -2.74 19.41
N MET A 173 31.13 -3.96 19.07
CA MET A 173 29.72 -4.30 18.84
C MET A 173 28.85 -4.14 20.10
N LEU A 174 29.40 -4.42 21.30
CA LEU A 174 28.70 -4.20 22.57
C LEU A 174 28.40 -2.72 22.81
N SER A 175 29.38 -1.85 22.55
CA SER A 175 29.26 -0.40 22.73
C SER A 175 28.34 0.24 21.69
N ASP A 176 28.42 -0.20 20.44
CA ASP A 176 27.57 0.28 19.35
C ASP A 176 26.10 -0.06 19.58
N LYS A 177 25.81 -1.26 20.12
CA LYS A 177 24.45 -1.72 20.41
C LYS A 177 23.94 -1.33 21.79
N GLY A 178 24.80 -0.80 22.66
CA GLY A 178 24.44 -0.35 24.01
C GLY A 178 23.96 -1.48 24.92
N ILE A 179 24.63 -2.64 24.87
CA ILE A 179 24.32 -3.81 25.69
C ILE A 179 25.45 -4.03 26.70
N THR A 180 25.08 -4.23 27.96
CA THR A 180 26.02 -4.60 29.01
C THR A 180 26.23 -6.11 29.04
N VAL A 181 27.43 -6.56 29.41
CA VAL A 181 27.75 -7.99 29.54
C VAL A 181 26.85 -8.67 30.57
N GLU A 182 26.43 -7.95 31.61
CA GLU A 182 25.48 -8.42 32.62
C GLU A 182 24.14 -8.89 32.00
N THR A 183 23.60 -8.12 31.05
CA THR A 183 22.36 -8.47 30.34
C THR A 183 22.51 -9.76 29.54
N VAL A 184 23.71 -9.97 28.96
CA VAL A 184 24.05 -11.20 28.21
C VAL A 184 24.13 -12.40 29.16
N VAL A 185 24.71 -12.24 30.34
CA VAL A 185 24.81 -13.30 31.34
C VAL A 185 23.42 -13.68 31.89
N GLU A 186 22.55 -12.71 32.18
CA GLU A 186 21.18 -12.98 32.64
C GLU A 186 20.35 -13.74 31.60
N THR A 187 20.43 -13.31 30.33
CA THR A 187 19.74 -13.98 29.23
C THR A 187 20.26 -15.39 29.00
N LEU A 188 21.58 -15.63 29.09
CA LEU A 188 22.14 -16.98 29.00
C LEU A 188 21.73 -17.88 30.18
N LYS A 189 21.68 -17.34 31.41
CA LYS A 189 21.17 -18.07 32.59
C LYS A 189 19.71 -18.48 32.41
N SER A 190 18.88 -17.63 31.82
CA SER A 190 17.47 -17.92 31.56
C SER A 190 17.24 -19.08 30.58
N LEU A 191 18.22 -19.41 29.73
CA LEU A 191 18.11 -20.50 28.77
C LEU A 191 18.28 -21.89 29.39
N GLY A 192 18.84 -21.98 30.61
CA GLY A 192 18.94 -23.22 31.39
C GLY A 192 19.75 -24.34 30.72
N ILE A 193 20.81 -24.00 29.97
CA ILE A 193 21.61 -24.96 29.19
C ILE A 193 22.83 -25.48 29.98
N GLY A 194 23.25 -24.78 31.04
CA GLY A 194 24.38 -25.17 31.90
C GLY A 194 24.76 -24.08 32.92
N GLU A 195 25.84 -24.30 33.68
CA GLU A 195 26.40 -23.29 34.60
C GLU A 195 27.18 -22.22 33.81
N VAL A 196 26.75 -20.97 33.90
CA VAL A 196 27.39 -19.83 33.22
C VAL A 196 28.43 -19.22 34.17
N GLU A 197 29.71 -19.38 33.84
CA GLU A 197 30.84 -18.77 34.52
C GLU A 197 31.24 -17.46 33.81
N TRP A 198 31.22 -16.36 34.58
CA TRP A 198 31.72 -15.05 34.17
C TRP A 198 32.69 -14.54 35.23
N SER A 199 33.91 -14.18 34.81
CA SER A 199 34.97 -13.66 35.69
C SER A 199 35.30 -12.22 35.32
N GLU A 200 35.48 -11.36 36.33
CA GLU A 200 35.86 -9.95 36.16
C GLU A 200 37.23 -9.76 35.48
N ASP A 201 38.12 -10.75 35.53
CA ASP A 201 39.44 -10.72 34.90
C ASP A 201 39.41 -10.79 33.36
N ASN A 202 38.34 -11.33 32.77
CA ASN A 202 38.13 -11.41 31.31
C ASN A 202 36.68 -11.04 30.96
N PRO A 203 36.32 -9.74 30.97
CA PRO A 203 34.92 -9.30 30.88
C PRO A 203 34.25 -9.64 29.54
N LEU A 204 35.03 -9.99 28.51
CA LEU A 204 34.54 -10.30 27.16
C LEU A 204 34.37 -11.79 26.89
N VAL A 205 34.74 -12.68 27.82
CA VAL A 205 34.68 -14.13 27.61
C VAL A 205 33.67 -14.75 28.58
N ILE A 206 32.66 -15.43 28.03
CA ILE A 206 31.65 -16.16 28.80
C ILE A 206 31.87 -17.65 28.60
N ARG A 207 31.95 -18.42 29.68
CA ARG A 207 32.04 -19.89 29.63
C ARG A 207 30.77 -20.53 30.16
N ILE A 208 30.25 -21.51 29.44
CA ILE A 208 29.09 -22.31 29.85
C ILE A 208 29.56 -23.75 30.01
N ARG A 209 29.52 -24.30 31.22
CA ARG A 209 29.81 -25.72 31.48
C ARG A 209 28.55 -26.56 31.44
N PHE A 210 28.66 -27.73 30.82
CA PHE A 210 27.60 -28.74 30.82
C PHE A 210 27.77 -29.72 31.99
N GLU A 211 26.66 -30.15 32.60
CA GLU A 211 26.68 -31.13 33.70
C GLU A 211 27.03 -32.56 33.22
N GLU A 212 26.80 -32.88 31.94
CA GLU A 212 27.14 -34.16 31.30
C GLU A 212 27.83 -33.94 29.95
N GLU A 213 28.69 -34.87 29.52
CA GLU A 213 29.26 -34.86 28.15
C GLU A 213 28.15 -34.94 27.10
N ILE A 214 28.10 -33.94 26.23
CA ILE A 214 27.04 -33.81 25.23
C ILE A 214 27.52 -34.35 23.88
N ASP A 215 26.67 -35.17 23.25
CA ASP A 215 26.90 -35.71 21.90
C ASP A 215 27.01 -34.59 20.84
N TYR A 216 27.85 -34.78 19.82
CA TYR A 216 28.19 -33.76 18.81
C TYR A 216 26.97 -33.12 18.14
N VAL A 217 25.92 -33.92 17.88
CA VAL A 217 24.66 -33.45 17.28
C VAL A 217 23.87 -32.51 18.22
N LYS A 218 23.90 -32.79 19.53
CA LYS A 218 23.23 -31.94 20.53
C LYS A 218 24.02 -30.66 20.75
N THR A 219 25.35 -30.73 20.71
CA THR A 219 26.26 -29.58 20.79
C THR A 219 26.02 -28.59 19.67
N GLU A 220 25.84 -29.05 18.43
CA GLU A 220 25.52 -28.17 17.29
C GLU A 220 24.10 -27.58 17.37
N LYS A 221 23.13 -28.32 17.94
CA LYS A 221 21.79 -27.76 18.23
C LYS A 221 21.83 -26.68 19.31
N ILE A 222 22.63 -26.89 20.35
CA ILE A 222 22.85 -25.89 21.40
C ILE A 222 23.53 -24.66 20.82
N ARG A 223 24.54 -24.84 19.96
CA ARG A 223 25.17 -23.73 19.22
C ARG A 223 24.17 -22.90 18.45
N GLN A 224 23.32 -23.55 17.64
CA GLN A 224 22.28 -22.84 16.88
C GLN A 224 21.30 -22.11 17.81
N LYS A 225 20.96 -22.69 18.96
CA LYS A 225 20.10 -22.07 19.96
C LYS A 225 20.76 -20.85 20.62
N ILE A 226 22.04 -20.94 20.95
CA ILE A 226 22.84 -19.85 21.52
C ILE A 226 22.96 -18.70 20.51
N LEU A 227 23.31 -19.00 19.26
CA LEU A 227 23.43 -18.00 18.19
C LEU A 227 22.10 -17.29 17.89
N SER A 228 20.98 -18.03 17.89
CA SER A 228 19.64 -17.49 17.64
C SER A 228 18.99 -16.83 18.85
N THR A 229 19.65 -16.84 20.02
CA THR A 229 19.12 -16.19 21.21
C THR A 229 19.09 -14.67 21.01
N LYS A 230 17.92 -14.09 21.30
CA LYS A 230 17.68 -12.64 21.24
C LYS A 230 18.00 -12.04 22.60
N LEU A 231 18.87 -11.04 22.61
CA LEU A 231 19.24 -10.30 23.81
C LEU A 231 18.31 -9.11 24.03
N LYS A 232 18.14 -8.29 23.00
CA LYS A 232 17.38 -7.03 23.02
C LYS A 232 16.78 -6.75 21.64
N GLY A 233 15.71 -5.96 21.60
CA GLY A 233 15.12 -5.43 20.37
C GLY A 233 13.73 -5.96 20.07
N VAL A 234 13.11 -5.33 19.08
CA VAL A 234 11.75 -5.62 18.62
C VAL A 234 11.75 -6.83 17.70
N ARG A 235 10.84 -7.78 17.92
CA ARG A 235 10.82 -9.02 17.14
C ARG A 235 10.59 -8.71 15.67
N GLY A 236 11.44 -9.26 14.79
CA GLY A 236 11.25 -9.17 13.35
C GLY A 236 11.94 -7.98 12.69
N ILE A 237 12.60 -7.11 13.47
CA ILE A 237 13.43 -6.01 12.95
C ILE A 237 14.90 -6.38 13.06
N LYS A 238 15.57 -6.52 11.93
CA LYS A 238 16.97 -6.98 11.86
C LYS A 238 17.97 -5.83 12.02
N LYS A 239 17.78 -4.75 11.28
CA LYS A 239 18.71 -3.61 11.22
C LYS A 239 17.94 -2.31 11.17
N VAL A 240 18.44 -1.27 11.84
CA VAL A 240 17.87 0.07 11.79
C VAL A 240 18.94 1.05 11.31
N ILE A 241 18.59 1.90 10.34
CA ILE A 241 19.46 2.94 9.81
C ILE A 241 18.83 4.29 10.08
N ILE A 242 19.64 5.25 10.52
CA ILE A 242 19.22 6.62 10.76
C ILE A 242 19.46 7.43 9.49
N GLN A 243 18.42 8.06 8.96
CA GLN A 243 18.50 8.92 7.79
C GLN A 243 18.00 10.32 8.15
N LYS A 244 18.75 11.35 7.73
CA LYS A 244 18.29 12.74 7.83
C LYS A 244 17.52 13.12 6.57
N ARG A 245 16.20 13.31 6.69
CA ARG A 245 15.33 13.81 5.60
C ARG A 245 15.00 15.29 5.89
N GLY A 246 15.69 16.20 5.21
CA GLY A 246 15.59 17.63 5.48
C GLY A 246 16.20 18.00 6.84
N ASN A 247 15.36 18.48 7.77
CA ASN A 247 15.78 18.86 9.13
C ASN A 247 15.51 17.77 10.18
N GLU A 248 14.99 16.61 9.77
CA GLU A 248 14.42 15.63 10.69
C GLU A 248 15.13 14.29 10.55
N TYR A 249 15.40 13.63 11.69
CA TYR A 249 15.92 12.27 11.72
C TYR A 249 14.77 11.27 11.60
N VAL A 250 14.87 10.36 10.64
CA VAL A 250 13.92 9.27 10.37
C VAL A 250 14.68 7.96 10.48
N LEU A 251 14.10 6.97 11.15
CA LEU A 251 14.68 5.64 11.26
C LEU A 251 14.05 4.74 10.19
N ILE A 252 14.88 4.07 9.41
CA ILE A 252 14.46 3.04 8.45
C ILE A 252 14.84 1.69 9.04
N ALA A 253 13.86 0.83 9.27
CA ALA A 253 14.06 -0.49 9.82
C ALA A 253 13.88 -1.56 8.73
N GLU A 254 14.83 -2.51 8.63
CA GLU A 254 14.67 -3.76 7.89
C GLU A 254 13.89 -4.73 8.75
N GLY A 255 12.67 -5.04 8.33
CA GLY A 255 11.71 -5.75 9.15
C GLY A 255 10.43 -4.96 9.37
N SER A 256 9.42 -5.67 9.87
CA SER A 256 8.16 -5.07 10.25
C SER A 256 7.64 -5.72 11.52
N ASN A 257 7.30 -4.87 12.49
CA ASN A 257 6.54 -5.23 13.68
C ASN A 257 5.83 -3.99 14.22
N LEU A 258 4.76 -3.61 13.55
CA LEU A 258 4.01 -2.39 13.79
C LEU A 258 3.40 -2.37 15.20
N GLU A 259 2.96 -3.53 15.71
CA GLU A 259 2.32 -3.65 17.02
C GLU A 259 3.29 -3.36 18.17
N GLU A 260 4.52 -3.87 18.11
CA GLU A 260 5.55 -3.58 19.13
C GLU A 260 6.10 -2.17 18.98
N LEU A 261 6.31 -1.69 17.76
CA LEU A 261 6.80 -0.33 17.50
C LEU A 261 5.85 0.75 18.04
N MET A 262 4.54 0.55 17.96
CA MET A 262 3.56 1.49 18.52
C MET A 262 3.57 1.57 20.06
N LYS A 263 4.29 0.72 20.76
CA LYS A 263 4.38 0.74 22.24
C LYS A 263 5.61 1.49 22.74
N ILE A 264 6.54 1.84 21.85
CA ILE A 264 7.83 2.45 22.20
C ILE A 264 7.68 3.97 22.34
N PRO A 265 8.08 4.57 23.48
CA PRO A 265 8.07 6.01 23.65
C PRO A 265 9.13 6.67 22.74
N GLY A 266 8.83 7.87 22.23
CA GLY A 266 9.71 8.59 21.29
C GLY A 266 9.38 8.38 19.81
N ILE A 267 8.52 7.41 19.48
CA ILE A 267 8.04 7.16 18.11
C ILE A 267 6.75 7.94 17.85
N ASP A 268 6.66 8.59 16.70
CA ASP A 268 5.43 9.22 16.22
C ASP A 268 4.51 8.19 15.55
N HIS A 269 3.58 7.68 16.34
CA HIS A 269 2.52 6.75 15.95
C HIS A 269 1.68 7.21 14.74
N LYS A 270 1.56 8.53 14.49
CA LYS A 270 0.73 9.06 13.40
C LYS A 270 1.41 8.98 12.04
N ARG A 271 2.73 8.90 12.02
CA ARG A 271 3.56 8.87 10.80
C ARG A 271 4.29 7.54 10.60
N LEU A 272 4.14 6.60 11.53
CA LEU A 272 4.69 5.26 11.42
C LEU A 272 4.09 4.52 10.21
N TYR A 273 4.96 4.01 9.32
CA TYR A 273 4.56 3.36 8.08
C TYR A 273 5.35 2.08 7.84
N THR A 274 4.70 1.02 7.38
CA THR A 274 5.35 -0.22 6.95
C THR A 274 4.85 -0.63 5.57
N ASN A 275 5.70 -1.28 4.79
CA ASN A 275 5.32 -1.84 3.50
C ASN A 275 4.58 -3.20 3.64
N ASN A 276 4.46 -3.75 4.85
CA ASN A 276 3.72 -4.98 5.11
C ASN A 276 2.22 -4.71 5.29
N VAL A 277 1.44 -4.89 4.23
CA VAL A 277 0.01 -4.54 4.21
C VAL A 277 -0.84 -5.38 5.17
N PHE A 278 -0.54 -6.67 5.36
CA PHE A 278 -1.28 -7.52 6.31
C PHE A 278 -1.08 -7.10 7.76
N GLU A 279 0.09 -6.58 8.07
CA GLU A 279 0.36 -6.05 9.39
C GLU A 279 -0.42 -4.76 9.65
N ILE A 280 -0.51 -3.89 8.64
CA ILE A 280 -1.37 -2.70 8.69
C ILE A 280 -2.84 -3.10 8.88
N GLU A 281 -3.35 -4.08 8.15
CA GLU A 281 -4.71 -4.60 8.34
C GLU A 281 -4.96 -5.03 9.80
N ARG A 282 -4.03 -5.78 10.39
CA ARG A 282 -4.19 -6.32 11.74
C ARG A 282 -4.17 -5.25 12.84
N VAL A 283 -3.34 -4.21 12.67
CA VAL A 283 -3.12 -3.20 13.72
C VAL A 283 -3.99 -1.96 13.53
N LEU A 284 -4.09 -1.45 12.29
CA LEU A 284 -4.78 -0.20 11.95
C LEU A 284 -6.14 -0.42 11.29
N GLY A 285 -6.38 -1.60 10.72
CA GLY A 285 -7.66 -1.96 10.09
C GLY A 285 -7.68 -1.85 8.56
N ILE A 286 -8.85 -2.10 7.98
CA ILE A 286 -9.02 -2.32 6.54
C ILE A 286 -8.84 -1.06 5.70
N GLU A 287 -9.36 0.08 6.14
CA GLU A 287 -9.18 1.34 5.40
C GLU A 287 -7.71 1.80 5.37
N ALA A 288 -6.97 1.54 6.46
CA ALA A 288 -5.54 1.79 6.49
C ALA A 288 -4.79 0.86 5.52
N ALA A 289 -5.18 -0.42 5.47
CA ALA A 289 -4.65 -1.37 4.49
C ALA A 289 -4.97 -0.97 3.05
N ARG A 290 -6.20 -0.54 2.78
CA ARG A 290 -6.64 -0.03 1.46
C ARG A 290 -5.80 1.15 1.01
N ALA A 291 -5.60 2.13 1.89
CA ALA A 291 -4.74 3.29 1.63
C ALA A 291 -3.27 2.88 1.42
N ALA A 292 -2.78 1.90 2.19
CA ALA A 292 -1.43 1.36 2.03
C ALA A 292 -1.24 0.65 0.69
N ILE A 293 -2.21 -0.15 0.22
CA ILE A 293 -2.17 -0.77 -1.13
C ILE A 293 -2.08 0.31 -2.21
N ILE A 294 -2.91 1.36 -2.12
CA ILE A 294 -2.90 2.46 -3.09
C ILE A 294 -1.53 3.15 -3.10
N LYS A 295 -1.00 3.47 -1.91
CA LYS A 295 0.30 4.14 -1.75
C LYS A 295 1.44 3.27 -2.29
N GLU A 296 1.46 1.99 -1.95
CA GLU A 296 2.52 1.06 -2.39
C GLU A 296 2.50 0.87 -3.91
N ILE A 297 1.34 0.59 -4.52
CA ILE A 297 1.25 0.41 -5.98
C ILE A 297 1.66 1.70 -6.69
N LYS A 298 1.20 2.86 -6.21
CA LYS A 298 1.57 4.14 -6.79
C LYS A 298 3.07 4.39 -6.69
N ASN A 299 3.68 4.18 -5.52
CA ASN A 299 5.13 4.33 -5.34
C ASN A 299 5.93 3.43 -6.27
N VAL A 300 5.52 2.16 -6.43
CA VAL A 300 6.19 1.20 -7.33
C VAL A 300 6.13 1.65 -8.79
N LEU A 301 5.02 2.26 -9.22
CA LEU A 301 4.87 2.77 -10.59
C LEU A 301 5.65 4.09 -10.80
N ASP A 302 5.53 5.02 -9.85
CA ASP A 302 6.24 6.31 -9.85
C ASP A 302 7.77 6.12 -9.87
N ASP A 303 8.30 5.18 -9.08
CA ASP A 303 9.73 4.83 -9.03
C ASP A 303 10.27 4.31 -10.38
N GLN A 304 9.40 3.76 -11.22
CA GLN A 304 9.76 3.29 -12.56
C GLN A 304 9.51 4.36 -13.64
N GLY A 305 9.00 5.53 -13.25
CA GLY A 305 8.62 6.60 -14.18
C GLY A 305 7.41 6.25 -15.04
N LEU A 306 6.58 5.31 -14.58
CA LEU A 306 5.36 4.89 -15.26
C LEU A 306 4.18 5.64 -14.65
N ASP A 307 3.46 6.41 -15.46
CA ASP A 307 2.29 7.17 -15.02
C ASP A 307 1.02 6.37 -15.29
N VAL A 308 0.36 5.91 -14.22
CA VAL A 308 -0.94 5.25 -14.27
C VAL A 308 -1.91 6.03 -13.41
N ASP A 309 -3.09 6.33 -13.95
CA ASP A 309 -4.10 7.10 -13.21
C ASP A 309 -4.51 6.38 -11.91
N ILE A 310 -4.51 7.15 -10.82
CA ILE A 310 -4.79 6.64 -9.46
C ILE A 310 -6.15 5.97 -9.35
N ARG A 311 -7.13 6.31 -10.22
CA ARG A 311 -8.47 5.70 -10.18
C ARG A 311 -8.43 4.19 -10.48
N HIS A 312 -7.52 3.74 -11.34
CA HIS A 312 -7.32 2.31 -11.60
C HIS A 312 -6.78 1.58 -10.36
N ILE A 313 -5.85 2.22 -9.65
CA ILE A 313 -5.26 1.70 -8.41
C ILE A 313 -6.30 1.66 -7.29
N ILE A 314 -7.13 2.71 -7.16
CA ILE A 314 -8.24 2.77 -6.19
C ILE A 314 -9.22 1.63 -6.46
N LEU A 315 -9.64 1.44 -7.71
CA LEU A 315 -10.57 0.36 -8.07
C LEU A 315 -10.01 -1.01 -7.68
N LEU A 316 -8.72 -1.25 -7.92
CA LEU A 316 -8.06 -2.49 -7.52
C LEU A 316 -8.05 -2.66 -5.98
N ALA A 317 -7.63 -1.63 -5.25
CA ALA A 317 -7.57 -1.68 -3.79
C ALA A 317 -8.94 -1.90 -3.15
N ASP A 318 -9.99 -1.29 -3.70
CA ASP A 318 -11.37 -1.46 -3.25
C ASP A 318 -11.84 -2.91 -3.46
N ILE A 319 -11.58 -3.50 -4.64
CA ILE A 319 -11.91 -4.90 -4.93
C ILE A 319 -11.18 -5.86 -3.98
N MET A 320 -9.91 -5.59 -3.69
CA MET A 320 -9.09 -6.40 -2.79
C MET A 320 -9.55 -6.34 -1.33
N THR A 321 -10.17 -5.24 -0.90
CA THR A 321 -10.52 -4.97 0.52
C THR A 321 -12.02 -5.04 0.82
N TRP A 322 -12.88 -5.14 -0.20
CA TRP A 322 -14.35 -5.07 -0.06
C TRP A 322 -14.97 -6.08 0.92
N THR A 323 -14.37 -7.26 1.10
CA THR A 323 -14.88 -8.30 2.02
C THR A 323 -14.59 -8.05 3.49
N GLY A 324 -13.90 -6.94 3.83
CA GLY A 324 -13.48 -6.65 5.20
C GLY A 324 -12.18 -7.34 5.61
N HIS A 325 -11.47 -7.95 4.66
CA HIS A 325 -10.12 -8.50 4.78
C HIS A 325 -9.39 -8.39 3.44
N ILE A 326 -8.06 -8.29 3.43
CA ILE A 326 -7.31 -8.24 2.18
C ILE A 326 -7.35 -9.60 1.49
N ARG A 327 -7.77 -9.62 0.22
CA ARG A 327 -7.79 -10.81 -0.62
C ARG A 327 -6.80 -10.68 -1.79
N GLN A 328 -6.18 -11.81 -2.12
CA GLN A 328 -5.42 -11.97 -3.36
C GLN A 328 -6.34 -11.81 -4.57
N VAL A 329 -5.83 -11.21 -5.66
CA VAL A 329 -6.61 -11.05 -6.91
C VAL A 329 -6.84 -12.39 -7.65
N GLY A 330 -5.90 -13.32 -7.55
CA GLY A 330 -5.93 -14.63 -8.19
C GLY A 330 -6.92 -15.66 -7.61
N ARG A 331 -6.65 -16.94 -7.90
CA ARG A 331 -7.56 -18.08 -7.65
C ARG A 331 -7.97 -18.30 -6.19
N MET A 332 -7.17 -17.85 -5.23
CA MET A 332 -7.45 -18.05 -3.79
C MET A 332 -8.24 -16.89 -3.17
N GLY A 333 -8.55 -15.84 -3.94
CA GLY A 333 -9.32 -14.70 -3.47
C GLY A 333 -10.34 -14.25 -4.51
N VAL A 334 -10.17 -13.05 -5.06
CA VAL A 334 -11.16 -12.35 -5.89
C VAL A 334 -11.69 -13.21 -7.05
N ALA A 335 -10.79 -13.88 -7.80
CA ALA A 335 -11.22 -14.70 -8.93
C ALA A 335 -11.89 -16.02 -8.49
N GLY A 336 -11.43 -16.63 -7.40
CA GLY A 336 -11.96 -17.90 -6.87
C GLY A 336 -13.29 -17.77 -6.14
N GLU A 337 -13.61 -16.58 -5.63
CA GLU A 337 -14.85 -16.26 -4.92
C GLU A 337 -15.94 -15.67 -5.83
N LYS A 338 -15.72 -15.63 -7.15
CA LYS A 338 -16.77 -15.24 -8.10
C LYS A 338 -17.99 -16.13 -7.94
N GLN A 339 -19.17 -15.52 -7.98
CA GLN A 339 -20.44 -16.24 -7.80
C GLN A 339 -20.73 -17.23 -8.93
N SER A 340 -20.33 -16.92 -10.17
CA SER A 340 -20.53 -17.81 -11.32
C SER A 340 -19.58 -19.01 -11.26
N VAL A 341 -20.16 -20.21 -11.34
CA VAL A 341 -19.42 -21.47 -11.46
C VAL A 341 -18.65 -21.49 -12.77
N LEU A 342 -19.26 -21.07 -13.87
CA LEU A 342 -18.63 -21.03 -15.19
C LEU A 342 -17.44 -20.06 -15.19
N ALA A 343 -17.61 -18.87 -14.62
CA ALA A 343 -16.52 -17.90 -14.50
C ALA A 343 -15.35 -18.46 -13.69
N ARG A 344 -15.61 -19.15 -12.57
CA ARG A 344 -14.56 -19.81 -11.76
C ARG A 344 -13.88 -20.94 -12.54
N ALA A 345 -14.66 -21.80 -13.20
CA ALA A 345 -14.15 -22.98 -13.90
C ALA A 345 -13.29 -22.62 -15.12
N THR A 346 -13.60 -21.53 -15.83
CA THR A 346 -12.80 -21.06 -16.97
C THR A 346 -11.51 -20.36 -16.59
N PHE A 347 -11.40 -19.84 -15.37
CA PHE A 347 -10.20 -19.16 -14.91
C PHE A 347 -9.09 -20.15 -14.55
N GLU A 348 -9.38 -21.10 -13.64
CA GLU A 348 -8.42 -22.13 -13.22
C GLU A 348 -9.14 -23.30 -12.52
N MET A 349 -8.49 -24.47 -12.42
CA MET A 349 -9.00 -25.65 -11.69
C MET A 349 -10.39 -26.14 -12.15
N THR A 350 -10.62 -26.14 -13.47
CA THR A 350 -11.93 -26.41 -14.11
C THR A 350 -12.65 -27.64 -13.59
N VAL A 351 -12.01 -28.81 -13.62
CA VAL A 351 -12.63 -30.09 -13.24
C VAL A 351 -13.06 -30.06 -11.77
N GLN A 352 -12.19 -29.58 -10.89
CA GLN A 352 -12.47 -29.52 -9.47
C GLN A 352 -13.64 -28.57 -9.17
N LYS A 353 -13.66 -27.38 -9.79
CA LYS A 353 -14.73 -26.40 -9.57
C LYS A 353 -16.10 -26.88 -10.04
N LEU A 354 -16.15 -27.60 -11.17
CA LEU A 354 -17.39 -28.19 -11.66
C LEU A 354 -17.88 -29.34 -10.78
N LEU A 355 -16.97 -30.19 -10.28
CA LEU A 355 -17.33 -31.27 -9.35
C LEU A 355 -17.83 -30.73 -8.00
N GLU A 356 -17.15 -29.73 -7.43
CA GLU A 356 -17.57 -29.04 -6.21
C GLU A 356 -18.97 -28.44 -6.38
N ALA A 357 -19.19 -27.69 -7.47
CA ALA A 357 -20.47 -27.08 -7.78
C ALA A 357 -21.58 -28.13 -7.97
N ALA A 358 -21.30 -29.23 -8.66
CA ALA A 358 -22.26 -30.33 -8.84
C ALA A 358 -22.61 -31.01 -7.52
N ALA A 359 -21.62 -31.24 -6.65
CA ALA A 359 -21.83 -31.83 -5.33
C ALA A 359 -22.63 -30.92 -4.38
N MET A 360 -22.44 -29.61 -4.48
CA MET A 360 -23.17 -28.61 -3.69
C MET A 360 -24.53 -28.21 -4.28
N GLY A 361 -24.83 -28.63 -5.53
CA GLY A 361 -26.04 -28.23 -6.24
C GLY A 361 -26.07 -26.75 -6.60
N GLU A 362 -24.91 -26.15 -6.88
CA GLU A 362 -24.82 -24.74 -7.27
C GLU A 362 -25.47 -24.48 -8.64
N SER A 363 -26.11 -23.32 -8.77
CA SER A 363 -26.75 -22.86 -10.01
C SER A 363 -26.10 -21.57 -10.51
N ASP A 364 -25.78 -21.49 -11.79
CA ASP A 364 -25.25 -20.28 -12.41
C ASP A 364 -26.37 -19.39 -12.96
N ARG A 365 -26.37 -18.10 -12.61
CA ARG A 365 -27.40 -17.12 -13.01
C ARG A 365 -27.02 -16.30 -14.24
N LEU A 366 -25.81 -16.49 -14.77
CA LEU A 366 -25.32 -15.83 -15.98
C LEU A 366 -25.34 -14.28 -15.93
N TYR A 367 -24.96 -13.68 -14.79
CA TYR A 367 -24.97 -12.20 -14.65
C TYR A 367 -23.66 -11.52 -15.03
N GLY A 368 -22.55 -12.26 -15.07
CA GLY A 368 -21.22 -11.75 -15.38
C GLY A 368 -20.90 -11.78 -16.87
N ILE A 369 -19.67 -11.36 -17.20
CA ILE A 369 -19.23 -11.24 -18.59
C ILE A 369 -18.86 -12.62 -19.17
N THR A 370 -18.12 -13.42 -18.40
CA THR A 370 -17.48 -14.66 -18.87
C THR A 370 -18.52 -15.73 -19.22
N GLU A 371 -19.46 -15.99 -18.32
CA GLU A 371 -20.62 -16.85 -18.54
C GLU A 371 -21.45 -16.50 -19.79
N ASN A 372 -21.76 -15.21 -20.01
CA ASN A 372 -22.55 -14.76 -21.16
C ASN A 372 -21.80 -15.02 -22.48
N ILE A 373 -20.49 -14.78 -22.50
CA ILE A 373 -19.65 -15.09 -23.68
C ILE A 373 -19.66 -16.59 -23.99
N ILE A 374 -19.50 -17.44 -22.97
CA ILE A 374 -19.52 -18.91 -23.14
C ILE A 374 -20.86 -19.38 -23.69
N MET A 375 -21.96 -18.80 -23.21
CA MET A 375 -23.32 -19.14 -23.63
C MET A 375 -23.75 -18.47 -24.95
N GLY A 376 -22.90 -17.63 -25.55
CA GLY A 376 -23.23 -16.88 -26.78
C GLY A 376 -24.27 -15.78 -26.57
N GLN A 377 -24.43 -15.29 -25.34
CA GLN A 377 -25.33 -14.20 -24.96
C GLN A 377 -24.62 -12.84 -25.03
N VAL A 378 -25.41 -11.77 -25.06
CA VAL A 378 -24.89 -10.40 -25.02
C VAL A 378 -24.38 -10.09 -23.61
N ILE A 379 -23.16 -9.54 -23.53
CA ILE A 379 -22.56 -9.17 -22.24
C ILE A 379 -23.29 -7.96 -21.62
N PRO A 380 -23.44 -7.89 -20.28
CA PRO A 380 -24.20 -6.84 -19.61
C PRO A 380 -23.41 -5.54 -19.39
N VAL A 381 -22.40 -5.27 -20.23
CA VAL A 381 -21.54 -4.08 -20.18
C VAL A 381 -21.49 -3.40 -21.56
N GLY A 382 -21.13 -2.12 -21.60
CA GLY A 382 -21.13 -1.32 -22.82
C GLY A 382 -22.53 -1.22 -23.43
N THR A 383 -22.64 -1.49 -24.74
CA THR A 383 -23.91 -1.39 -25.48
C THR A 383 -24.96 -2.40 -25.02
N GLY A 384 -24.56 -3.51 -24.38
CA GLY A 384 -25.50 -4.50 -23.83
C GLY A 384 -26.29 -4.02 -22.61
N MET A 385 -25.89 -2.90 -22.00
CA MET A 385 -26.62 -2.29 -20.88
C MET A 385 -27.83 -1.46 -21.34
N VAL A 386 -27.83 -0.96 -22.59
CA VAL A 386 -28.85 -0.04 -23.09
C VAL A 386 -30.07 -0.80 -23.60
N GLN A 387 -31.24 -0.45 -23.07
CA GLN A 387 -32.52 -0.94 -23.57
C GLN A 387 -33.20 0.14 -24.41
N ILE A 388 -33.55 -0.20 -25.65
CA ILE A 388 -34.21 0.72 -26.57
C ILE A 388 -35.71 0.41 -26.57
N TYR A 389 -36.52 1.45 -26.43
CA TYR A 389 -37.96 1.38 -26.59
C TYR A 389 -38.38 2.36 -27.68
N MET A 390 -39.07 1.88 -28.71
CA MET A 390 -39.53 2.70 -29.84
C MET A 390 -41.04 2.56 -30.01
N PHE A 391 -41.74 3.70 -30.12
CA PHE A 391 -43.15 3.75 -30.52
C PHE A 391 -43.23 3.89 -32.05
N PRO A 392 -43.67 2.86 -32.78
CA PRO A 392 -43.65 2.86 -34.25
C PRO A 392 -44.75 3.73 -34.90
N THR A 393 -45.65 4.34 -34.13
CA THR A 393 -46.87 5.00 -34.63
C THR A 393 -46.72 6.47 -35.02
N LEU A 394 -45.54 7.08 -34.88
CA LEU A 394 -45.29 8.43 -35.40
C LEU A 394 -44.83 8.36 -36.86
N ILE A 395 -45.80 8.15 -37.76
CA ILE A 395 -45.61 8.36 -39.20
C ILE A 395 -45.37 9.86 -39.40
N LYS A 396 -44.34 10.21 -40.20
CA LYS A 396 -44.08 11.59 -40.63
C LYS A 396 -45.40 12.23 -41.09
N PRO A 397 -45.82 13.39 -40.57
CA PRO A 397 -46.82 14.18 -41.28
C PRO A 397 -46.24 14.43 -42.66
N GLU A 398 -46.91 13.89 -43.70
CA GLU A 398 -46.58 14.20 -45.08
C GLU A 398 -46.47 15.71 -45.17
N THR A 399 -45.28 16.18 -45.54
CA THR A 399 -45.05 17.54 -46.01
C THR A 399 -46.18 17.83 -46.99
N SER A 400 -47.14 18.64 -46.56
CA SER A 400 -48.22 19.14 -47.39
C SER A 400 -47.58 19.64 -48.67
N GLU A 401 -47.83 18.92 -49.77
CA GLU A 401 -47.48 19.35 -51.11
C GLU A 401 -47.89 20.81 -51.23
N LYS A 402 -46.89 21.70 -51.38
CA LYS A 402 -47.14 22.97 -52.02
C LYS A 402 -47.61 22.62 -53.43
N LYS A 403 -48.93 22.52 -53.60
CA LYS A 403 -49.57 22.83 -54.88
C LYS A 403 -49.24 24.30 -55.15
N GLU A 404 -48.07 24.55 -55.74
CA GLU A 404 -47.91 25.74 -56.56
C GLU A 404 -48.89 25.57 -57.71
N GLY A 405 -49.96 26.35 -57.62
CA GLY A 405 -51.03 26.37 -58.59
C GLY A 405 -50.49 26.73 -59.96
N SER A 406 -50.79 25.85 -60.90
CA SER A 406 -51.08 26.21 -62.27
C SER A 406 -52.30 27.15 -62.32
N GLU A 407 -52.08 28.46 -62.40
CA GLU A 407 -53.01 29.44 -62.96
C GLU A 407 -52.15 30.41 -63.80
N GLN A 408 -52.12 30.19 -65.11
CA GLN A 408 -52.75 30.99 -66.17
C GLN A 408 -51.90 32.15 -66.67
#